data_AF-A0A7S2G3W6-F1
#
_entry.id   AF-A0A7S2G3W6-F1
#
_cell.length_a   1.000
_cell.length_b   1.000
_cell.length_c   1.000
_cell.angle_alpha   90.00
_cell.angle_beta   90.00
_cell.angle_gamma   90.00
#
_symmetry.space_group_name_H-M   'P 1'
#
loop_
_entity.id
_entity.type
_entity.pdbx_description
1 polymer ?
#
loop_
_entity_poly.entity_id
_entity_poly.type
_entity_poly.pdbx_seq_one_letter_code
_entity_poly.pdbx_strand_id
1 'polypeptide(L)'
;GLFPMPNGKSQESVSEATNAYYAIHLHGKAIGDKDMSDWGRLLLATEMRAAHLYWQMMDEDTVYPKAFKETKMVGIVGSADAKVFTWFGNNPEYVHGINMMPFTPITEELLRKEYVKEEYPILEPRLEDVADQWLGIIELAHAVLDPDAAFEAVLPLQENLITGFDAGNSLTNSLYWVATRPQAGDGE
;
A
#
# COMPACT_ATOMS: atom_id res chain seq x y z
N GLY A 1 -4.86 -8.69 19.70
CA GLY A 1 -3.65 -9.50 19.93
C GLY A 1 -3.87 -10.87 20.57
N LEU A 2 -5.02 -11.14 21.23
CA LEU A 2 -5.30 -12.41 21.94
C LEU A 2 -6.57 -13.12 21.44
N PHE A 3 -7.09 -12.75 20.27
CA PHE A 3 -8.29 -13.37 19.71
C PHE A 3 -7.90 -14.72 19.07
N PRO A 4 -8.40 -15.86 19.59
CA PRO A 4 -8.10 -17.15 19.00
C PRO A 4 -8.92 -17.33 17.72
N MET A 5 -8.24 -17.59 16.61
CA MET A 5 -8.89 -17.97 15.35
C MET A 5 -8.45 -19.39 14.97
N PRO A 6 -9.34 -20.21 14.37
CA PRO A 6 -9.01 -21.58 13.97
C PRO A 6 -7.79 -21.69 13.04
N ASN A 7 -7.56 -20.67 12.22
CA ASN A 7 -6.46 -20.54 11.26
C ASN A 7 -5.23 -19.79 11.83
N GLY A 8 -5.17 -19.58 13.15
CA GLY A 8 -4.07 -18.88 13.82
C GLY A 8 -4.15 -17.36 13.74
N LYS A 9 -3.03 -16.67 13.97
CA LYS A 9 -2.99 -15.20 13.87
C LYS A 9 -2.99 -14.79 12.40
N SER A 10 -3.48 -13.60 12.13
CA SER A 10 -3.46 -13.01 10.79
C SER A 10 -3.11 -11.53 10.84
N GLN A 11 -2.67 -11.02 9.70
CA GLN A 11 -2.41 -9.61 9.48
C GLN A 11 -3.06 -9.17 8.18
N GLU A 12 -3.76 -8.04 8.23
CA GLU A 12 -4.26 -7.31 7.07
C GLU A 12 -3.21 -6.26 6.69
N SER A 13 -3.50 -4.97 6.92
CA SER A 13 -2.71 -3.81 6.50
C SER A 13 -1.22 -3.92 6.83
N VAL A 14 -0.46 -4.46 5.88
CA VAL A 14 1.00 -4.59 6.00
C VAL A 14 1.69 -3.23 5.85
N SER A 15 1.05 -2.31 5.14
CA SER A 15 1.47 -0.91 5.00
C SER A 15 1.39 -0.15 6.31
N GLU A 16 0.37 -0.36 7.14
CA GLU A 16 0.31 0.25 8.48
C GLU A 16 1.42 -0.27 9.41
N ALA A 17 1.74 -1.57 9.35
CA ALA A 17 2.88 -2.14 10.08
C ALA A 17 4.22 -1.53 9.60
N THR A 18 4.40 -1.44 8.28
CA THR A 18 5.56 -0.80 7.63
C THR A 18 5.71 0.65 8.11
N ASN A 19 4.61 1.42 8.10
CA ASN A 19 4.58 2.80 8.57
C ASN A 19 4.94 2.92 10.06
N ALA A 20 4.44 2.01 10.91
CA ALA A 20 4.77 1.99 12.34
C ALA A 20 6.26 1.75 12.59
N TYR A 21 6.88 0.78 11.91
CA TYR A 21 8.31 0.51 12.07
C TYR A 21 9.18 1.62 11.51
N TYR A 22 8.77 2.24 10.40
CA TYR A 22 9.41 3.45 9.90
C TYR A 22 9.34 4.61 10.91
N ALA A 23 8.20 4.81 11.56
CA ALA A 23 8.04 5.83 12.60
C ALA A 23 8.94 5.56 13.82
N ILE A 24 9.10 4.29 14.24
CA ILE A 24 10.04 3.91 15.32
C ILE A 24 11.47 4.29 14.94
N HIS A 25 11.87 3.99 13.70
CA HIS A 25 13.20 4.36 13.21
C HIS A 25 13.43 5.88 13.28
N LEU A 26 12.49 6.67 12.74
CA LEU A 26 12.57 8.13 12.75
C LEU A 26 12.56 8.71 14.17
N HIS A 27 11.75 8.15 15.07
CA HIS A 27 11.70 8.60 16.46
C HIS A 27 13.03 8.37 17.17
N GLY A 28 13.62 7.17 17.03
CA GLY A 28 14.95 6.86 17.56
C GLY A 28 16.01 7.85 17.07
N LYS A 29 16.00 8.17 15.76
CA LYS A 29 16.88 9.21 15.21
C LYS A 29 16.66 10.59 15.83
N ALA A 30 15.41 10.99 16.02
CA ALA A 30 15.06 12.31 16.54
C ALA A 30 15.50 12.51 18.01
N ILE A 31 15.46 11.46 18.83
CA ILE A 31 15.86 11.52 20.24
C ILE A 31 17.32 11.09 20.49
N GLY A 32 18.05 10.67 19.46
CA GLY A 32 19.41 10.17 19.58
C GLY A 32 19.52 8.74 20.15
N ASP A 33 18.42 7.97 20.16
CA ASP A 33 18.41 6.57 20.58
C ASP A 33 18.74 5.67 19.38
N LYS A 34 20.01 5.25 19.33
CA LYS A 34 20.53 4.40 18.25
C LYS A 34 19.88 3.02 18.26
N ASP A 35 19.66 2.42 19.43
CA ASP A 35 19.13 1.06 19.53
C ASP A 35 17.68 1.02 19.06
N MET A 36 16.88 2.01 19.46
CA MET A 36 15.51 2.17 18.94
C MET A 36 15.48 2.37 17.42
N SER A 37 16.36 3.24 16.90
CA SER A 37 16.48 3.47 15.47
C SER A 37 16.81 2.16 14.71
N ASP A 38 17.76 1.38 15.21
CA ASP A 38 18.20 0.15 14.56
C ASP A 38 17.14 -0.96 14.66
N TRP A 39 16.41 -1.05 15.77
CA TRP A 39 15.25 -1.93 15.90
C TRP A 39 14.16 -1.59 14.89
N GLY A 40 13.81 -0.30 14.75
CA GLY A 40 12.84 0.16 13.75
C GLY A 40 13.25 -0.25 12.34
N ARG A 41 14.54 -0.11 12.00
CA ARG A 41 15.07 -0.53 10.68
C ARG A 41 14.99 -2.03 10.46
N LEU A 42 15.34 -2.84 11.46
CA LEU A 42 15.30 -4.29 11.35
C LEU A 42 13.87 -4.79 11.12
N LEU A 43 12.93 -4.28 11.90
CA LEU A 43 11.51 -4.64 11.77
C LEU A 43 10.98 -4.18 10.41
N LEU A 44 11.26 -2.94 10.02
CA LEU A 44 10.87 -2.40 8.72
C LEU A 44 11.39 -3.25 7.56
N ALA A 45 12.69 -3.56 7.52
CA ALA A 45 13.27 -4.37 6.45
C ALA A 45 12.68 -5.79 6.39
N THR A 46 12.35 -6.37 7.55
CA THR A 46 11.74 -7.70 7.62
C THR A 46 10.29 -7.67 7.14
N GLU A 47 9.51 -6.68 7.58
CA GLU A 47 8.11 -6.49 7.21
C GLU A 47 7.96 -6.22 5.71
N MET A 48 8.80 -5.34 5.17
CA MET A 48 8.81 -5.04 3.73
C MET A 48 9.13 -6.25 2.88
N ARG A 49 10.15 -7.03 3.27
CA ARG A 49 10.48 -8.28 2.58
C ARG A 49 9.32 -9.27 2.60
N ALA A 50 8.59 -9.35 3.72
CA ALA A 50 7.39 -10.18 3.83
C ALA A 50 6.24 -9.64 2.99
N ALA A 51 6.02 -8.32 2.96
CA ALA A 51 5.02 -7.66 2.14
C ALA A 51 5.22 -7.96 0.66
N HIS A 52 6.46 -7.80 0.17
CA HIS A 52 6.83 -8.08 -1.22
C HIS A 52 6.68 -9.55 -1.62
N LEU A 53 6.72 -10.49 -0.66
CA LEU A 53 6.67 -11.92 -0.95
C LEU A 53 5.28 -12.54 -0.73
N TYR A 54 4.56 -12.11 0.30
CA TYR A 54 3.32 -12.73 0.75
C TYR A 54 2.07 -11.88 0.51
N TRP A 55 2.21 -10.56 0.33
CA TRP A 55 1.08 -9.68 0.00
C TRP A 55 1.05 -9.31 -1.48
N GLN A 56 2.17 -8.79 -1.98
CA GLN A 56 2.32 -8.31 -3.35
C GLN A 56 2.72 -9.46 -4.27
N MET A 57 1.74 -10.05 -4.95
CA MET A 57 1.94 -11.23 -5.77
C MET A 57 2.25 -10.85 -7.22
N MET A 58 3.45 -11.18 -7.70
CA MET A 58 3.87 -10.95 -9.08
C MET A 58 3.73 -12.22 -9.94
N ASP A 59 3.74 -12.06 -11.25
CA ASP A 59 3.62 -13.16 -12.22
C ASP A 59 4.80 -14.12 -12.24
N GLU A 60 5.95 -13.70 -11.72
CA GLU A 60 7.11 -14.58 -11.51
C GLU A 60 7.07 -15.35 -10.18
N ASP A 61 6.24 -14.93 -9.22
CA ASP A 61 6.21 -15.55 -7.90
C ASP A 61 5.59 -16.95 -7.90
N THR A 62 6.11 -17.80 -7.02
CA THR A 62 5.71 -19.21 -6.89
C THR A 62 5.06 -19.54 -5.54
N VAL A 63 4.90 -18.54 -4.67
CA VAL A 63 4.31 -18.70 -3.33
C VAL A 63 2.86 -19.17 -3.41
N TYR A 64 2.08 -18.60 -4.33
CA TYR A 64 0.66 -18.89 -4.48
C TYR A 64 0.31 -19.51 -5.84
N PRO A 65 -0.73 -20.34 -5.93
CA PRO A 65 -1.23 -20.87 -7.20
C PRO A 65 -1.64 -19.77 -8.18
N LYS A 66 -1.52 -20.04 -9.48
CA LYS A 66 -1.79 -19.07 -10.56
C LYS A 66 -3.13 -18.33 -10.39
N ALA A 67 -4.22 -19.05 -10.17
CA ALA A 67 -5.56 -18.45 -10.04
C ALA A 67 -5.69 -17.50 -8.84
N PHE A 68 -4.88 -17.68 -7.79
CA PHE A 68 -4.89 -16.81 -6.63
C PHE A 68 -4.04 -15.55 -6.87
N LYS A 69 -2.86 -15.68 -7.48
CA LYS A 69 -1.98 -14.53 -7.78
C LYS A 69 -2.47 -13.64 -8.91
N GLU A 70 -3.42 -14.09 -9.73
CA GLU A 70 -4.09 -13.24 -10.74
C GLU A 70 -4.77 -12.02 -10.11
N THR A 71 -5.07 -12.03 -8.80
CA THR A 71 -5.59 -10.85 -8.07
C THR A 71 -4.52 -9.86 -7.66
N LYS A 72 -3.23 -10.20 -7.78
CA LYS A 72 -2.03 -9.38 -7.47
C LYS A 72 -1.84 -8.97 -6.01
N MET A 73 -2.89 -8.90 -5.18
CA MET A 73 -2.78 -8.59 -3.75
C MET A 73 -3.46 -9.64 -2.87
N VAL A 74 -2.79 -10.02 -1.78
CA VAL A 74 -3.42 -10.71 -0.64
C VAL A 74 -3.97 -9.67 0.31
N GLY A 75 -5.25 -9.78 0.65
CA GLY A 75 -5.88 -8.90 1.64
C GLY A 75 -5.40 -9.21 3.05
N ILE A 76 -5.45 -10.50 3.42
CA ILE A 76 -5.08 -10.98 4.76
C ILE A 76 -4.17 -12.21 4.63
N VAL A 77 -2.99 -12.14 5.25
CA VAL A 77 -2.12 -13.31 5.46
C VAL A 77 -2.37 -13.86 6.87
N GLY A 78 -2.82 -15.09 6.95
CA GLY A 78 -3.02 -15.86 8.17
C GLY A 78 -1.89 -16.87 8.40
N SER A 79 -1.86 -17.45 9.60
CA SER A 79 -0.83 -18.45 9.95
C SER A 79 -0.97 -19.74 9.14
N ALA A 80 -2.19 -20.06 8.70
CA ALA A 80 -2.51 -21.28 7.97
C ALA A 80 -3.21 -21.03 6.61
N ASP A 81 -3.49 -19.78 6.26
CA ASP A 81 -4.22 -19.42 5.04
C ASP A 81 -3.84 -18.01 4.53
N ALA A 82 -4.17 -17.72 3.28
CA ALA A 82 -4.07 -16.40 2.67
C ALA A 82 -5.40 -16.09 1.96
N LYS A 83 -5.87 -14.85 2.03
CA LYS A 83 -7.20 -14.46 1.52
C LYS A 83 -7.14 -13.17 0.72
N VAL A 84 -7.77 -13.16 -0.44
CA VAL A 84 -8.12 -11.95 -1.21
C VAL A 84 -9.44 -11.41 -0.66
N PHE A 85 -9.41 -10.94 0.58
CA PHE A 85 -10.58 -10.50 1.36
C PHE A 85 -10.11 -9.52 2.44
N THR A 86 -10.95 -8.58 2.85
CA THR A 86 -10.70 -7.67 3.99
C THR A 86 -11.73 -7.88 5.08
N TRP A 87 -11.45 -7.41 6.30
CA TRP A 87 -12.43 -7.55 7.40
C TRP A 87 -13.74 -6.79 7.19
N PHE A 88 -13.81 -5.92 6.18
CA PHE A 88 -14.94 -5.04 5.89
C PHE A 88 -15.53 -5.21 4.48
N GLY A 89 -14.97 -6.10 3.65
CA GLY A 89 -15.50 -6.41 2.33
C GLY A 89 -14.56 -7.22 1.46
N ASN A 90 -14.96 -7.48 0.22
CA ASN A 90 -14.16 -8.26 -0.73
C ASN A 90 -13.96 -7.54 -2.06
N ASN A 91 -14.26 -6.25 -2.12
CA ASN A 91 -14.02 -5.48 -3.33
C ASN A 91 -12.49 -5.34 -3.54
N PRO A 92 -12.00 -5.43 -4.80
CA PRO A 92 -10.57 -5.27 -5.11
C PRO A 92 -9.97 -3.99 -4.53
N GLU A 93 -10.64 -2.85 -4.64
CA GLU A 93 -10.13 -1.59 -4.10
C GLU A 93 -9.90 -1.61 -2.58
N TYR A 94 -10.69 -2.42 -1.85
CA TYR A 94 -10.51 -2.61 -0.41
C TYR A 94 -9.28 -3.45 -0.12
N VAL A 95 -9.15 -4.59 -0.81
CA VAL A 95 -8.06 -5.56 -0.65
C VAL A 95 -6.70 -4.92 -0.94
N HIS A 96 -6.65 -4.11 -1.99
CA HIS A 96 -5.44 -3.44 -2.44
C HIS A 96 -5.17 -2.19 -1.60
N GLY A 97 -6.14 -1.28 -1.50
CA GLY A 97 -5.96 -0.01 -0.83
C GLY A 97 -5.58 -0.12 0.65
N ILE A 98 -6.17 -1.07 1.39
CA ILE A 98 -5.85 -1.27 2.82
C ILE A 98 -4.39 -1.67 3.05
N ASN A 99 -3.77 -2.34 2.07
CA ASN A 99 -2.38 -2.77 2.11
C ASN A 99 -1.42 -1.78 1.44
N MET A 100 -1.91 -0.62 1.00
CA MET A 100 -1.12 0.50 0.46
C MET A 100 -1.12 1.71 1.39
N MET A 101 -2.24 1.96 2.08
CA MET A 101 -2.38 3.10 2.99
C MET A 101 -1.67 2.87 4.34
N PRO A 102 -1.19 3.93 5.03
CA PRO A 102 -1.15 5.31 4.58
C PRO A 102 0.02 5.58 3.63
N PHE A 103 -0.11 6.60 2.79
CA PHE A 103 0.98 7.09 1.94
C PHE A 103 1.90 8.02 2.72
N THR A 104 3.11 7.54 3.01
CA THR A 104 4.19 8.27 3.67
C THR A 104 5.50 8.06 2.90
N PRO A 105 6.62 8.71 3.26
CA PRO A 105 7.86 8.54 2.50
C PRO A 105 8.34 7.09 2.34
N ILE A 106 8.02 6.18 3.29
CA ILE A 106 8.41 4.77 3.18
C ILE A 106 7.58 3.99 2.15
N THR A 107 6.43 4.51 1.73
CA THR A 107 5.57 3.87 0.74
C THR A 107 6.27 3.72 -0.61
N GLU A 108 7.29 4.54 -0.90
CA GLU A 108 8.11 4.44 -2.12
C GLU A 108 8.87 3.11 -2.21
N GLU A 109 9.35 2.64 -1.06
CA GLU A 109 10.06 1.38 -0.95
C GLU A 109 9.08 0.20 -0.89
N LEU A 110 7.86 0.42 -0.38
CA LEU A 110 6.81 -0.59 -0.31
C LEU A 110 6.21 -0.87 -1.69
N LEU A 111 5.84 0.16 -2.44
CA LEU A 111 5.18 0.07 -3.75
C LEU A 111 6.21 0.19 -4.88
N ARG A 112 6.87 -0.92 -5.16
CA ARG A 112 7.87 -1.01 -6.23
C ARG A 112 7.21 -0.85 -7.61
N LYS A 113 7.87 -0.13 -8.52
CA LYS A 113 7.38 0.17 -9.86
C LYS A 113 6.98 -1.09 -10.64
N GLU A 114 7.77 -2.15 -10.53
CA GLU A 114 7.51 -3.42 -11.21
C GLU A 114 6.21 -4.07 -10.73
N TYR A 115 5.92 -3.98 -9.42
CA TYR A 115 4.69 -4.51 -8.84
C TYR A 115 3.48 -3.68 -9.28
N VAL A 116 3.54 -2.35 -9.15
CA VAL A 116 2.42 -1.46 -9.53
C VAL A 116 2.06 -1.65 -11.01
N LYS A 117 3.04 -1.92 -11.88
CA LYS A 117 2.80 -2.22 -13.30
C LYS A 117 1.93 -3.46 -13.53
N GLU A 118 2.06 -4.47 -12.68
CA GLU A 118 1.23 -5.69 -12.77
C GLU A 118 -0.11 -5.56 -12.03
N GLU A 119 -0.12 -4.76 -10.97
CA GLU A 119 -1.25 -4.61 -10.05
C GLU A 119 -2.30 -3.60 -10.55
N TYR A 120 -1.87 -2.45 -11.09
CA TYR A 120 -2.78 -1.40 -11.51
C TYR A 120 -3.83 -1.85 -12.55
N PRO A 121 -3.52 -2.73 -13.53
CA PRO A 121 -4.53 -3.26 -14.46
C PRO A 121 -5.68 -4.05 -13.80
N ILE A 122 -5.52 -4.50 -12.55
CA ILE A 122 -6.59 -5.14 -11.77
C ILE A 122 -7.61 -4.10 -11.27
N LEU A 123 -7.13 -2.88 -10.99
CA LEU A 123 -7.92 -1.80 -10.40
C LEU A 123 -8.44 -0.80 -11.45
N GLU A 124 -7.69 -0.56 -12.52
CA GLU A 124 -8.03 0.38 -13.60
C GLU A 124 -9.48 0.22 -14.13
N PRO A 125 -10.01 -1.00 -14.36
CA PRO A 125 -11.38 -1.15 -14.85
C PRO A 125 -12.48 -0.72 -13.86
N ARG A 126 -12.11 -0.39 -12.61
CA ARG A 126 -13.05 -0.07 -11.52
C ARG A 126 -13.05 1.40 -11.14
N LEU A 127 -12.19 2.24 -11.73
CA LEU A 127 -12.01 3.64 -11.31
C LEU A 127 -13.30 4.47 -11.33
N GLU A 128 -14.24 4.15 -12.22
CA GLU A 128 -15.53 4.84 -12.31
C GLU A 128 -16.56 4.39 -11.24
N ASP A 129 -16.35 3.23 -10.60
CA ASP A 129 -17.31 2.58 -9.68
C ASP A 129 -16.86 2.58 -8.22
N VAL A 130 -15.68 3.14 -7.92
CA VAL A 130 -15.13 3.21 -6.56
C VAL A 130 -15.50 4.52 -5.88
N ALA A 131 -15.63 4.48 -4.54
CA ALA A 131 -15.79 5.71 -3.78
C ALA A 131 -14.50 6.54 -3.82
N ASP A 132 -14.64 7.86 -3.85
CA ASP A 132 -13.55 8.84 -3.98
C ASP A 132 -12.36 8.58 -3.03
N GLN A 133 -12.62 8.19 -1.78
CA GLN A 133 -11.55 7.84 -0.81
C GLN A 133 -10.60 6.75 -1.35
N TRP A 134 -11.18 5.71 -1.95
CA TRP A 134 -10.43 4.60 -2.52
C TRP A 134 -9.83 4.98 -3.86
N LEU A 135 -10.55 5.74 -4.68
CA LEU A 135 -9.99 6.30 -5.93
C LEU A 135 -8.69 7.05 -5.64
N GLY A 136 -8.68 7.94 -4.66
CA GLY A 136 -7.47 8.67 -4.27
C GLY A 136 -6.30 7.75 -3.88
N ILE A 137 -6.56 6.65 -3.17
CA ILE A 137 -5.52 5.66 -2.81
C ILE A 137 -4.97 4.95 -4.05
N ILE A 138 -5.85 4.55 -4.97
CA ILE A 138 -5.47 3.88 -6.23
C ILE A 138 -4.62 4.81 -7.08
N GLU A 139 -5.01 6.08 -7.23
CA GLU A 139 -4.27 7.06 -8.01
C GLU A 139 -2.92 7.41 -7.39
N LEU A 140 -2.81 7.40 -6.05
CA LEU A 140 -1.51 7.56 -5.40
C LEU A 140 -0.57 6.38 -5.66
N ALA A 141 -1.09 5.15 -5.77
CA ALA A 141 -0.29 4.02 -6.23
C ALA A 141 0.08 4.19 -7.72
N HIS A 142 -0.87 4.59 -8.56
CA HIS A 142 -0.68 4.84 -9.99
C HIS A 142 0.40 5.90 -10.29
N ALA A 143 0.54 6.90 -9.41
CA ALA A 143 1.59 7.92 -9.52
C ALA A 143 3.01 7.34 -9.58
N VAL A 144 3.25 6.11 -9.10
CA VAL A 144 4.52 5.39 -9.26
C VAL A 144 4.85 5.09 -10.73
N LEU A 145 3.83 4.94 -11.58
CA LEU A 145 3.95 4.71 -13.02
C LEU A 145 3.80 6.01 -13.81
N ASP A 146 2.76 6.78 -13.51
CA ASP A 146 2.36 7.97 -14.25
C ASP A 146 1.90 9.08 -13.28
N PRO A 147 2.82 9.93 -12.81
CA PRO A 147 2.47 11.01 -11.89
C PRO A 147 1.60 12.09 -12.52
N ASP A 148 1.67 12.30 -13.84
CA ASP A 148 0.85 13.31 -14.52
C ASP A 148 -0.62 12.87 -14.56
N ALA A 149 -0.87 11.60 -14.93
CA ALA A 149 -2.21 11.03 -14.90
C ALA A 149 -2.80 11.03 -13.48
N ALA A 150 -2.01 10.61 -12.48
CA ALA A 150 -2.43 10.62 -11.09
C ALA A 150 -2.73 12.04 -10.58
N PHE A 151 -1.99 13.06 -11.02
CA PHE A 151 -2.26 14.45 -10.66
C PHE A 151 -3.64 14.90 -11.15
N GLU A 152 -3.94 14.64 -12.43
CA GLU A 152 -5.23 14.99 -13.03
C GLU A 152 -6.40 14.22 -12.40
N ALA A 153 -6.18 12.98 -11.95
CA ALA A 153 -7.20 12.17 -11.30
C ALA A 153 -7.45 12.57 -9.83
N VAL A 154 -6.41 12.97 -9.09
CA VAL A 154 -6.51 13.39 -7.67
C VAL A 154 -7.09 14.79 -7.53
N LEU A 155 -6.83 15.70 -8.47
CA LEU A 155 -7.20 17.11 -8.35
C LEU A 155 -8.72 17.34 -8.16
N PRO A 156 -9.63 16.66 -8.88
CA PRO A 156 -11.07 16.81 -8.69
C PRO A 156 -11.59 16.35 -7.31
N LEU A 157 -10.88 15.45 -6.62
CA LEU A 157 -11.30 14.93 -5.31
C LEU A 157 -11.41 16.03 -4.24
N GLN A 158 -10.76 17.17 -4.45
CA GLN A 158 -10.86 18.33 -3.56
C GLN A 158 -12.27 18.94 -3.50
N GLU A 159 -13.15 18.65 -4.46
CA GLU A 159 -14.52 19.16 -4.48
C GLU A 159 -15.35 18.67 -3.29
N ASN A 160 -14.97 17.54 -2.70
CA ASN A 160 -15.58 17.01 -1.49
C ASN A 160 -14.52 16.66 -0.45
N LEU A 161 -14.04 17.65 0.32
CA LEU A 161 -12.99 17.44 1.31
C LEU A 161 -13.36 16.48 2.46
N ILE A 162 -14.62 16.08 2.61
CA ILE A 162 -15.06 15.13 3.64
C ILE A 162 -14.90 13.69 3.17
N THR A 163 -15.24 13.40 1.91
CA THR A 163 -15.22 12.02 1.37
C THR A 163 -14.31 11.83 0.16
N GLY A 164 -13.66 12.89 -0.32
CA GLY A 164 -12.75 12.89 -1.46
C GLY A 164 -11.41 12.25 -1.16
N PHE A 165 -11.04 12.16 0.12
CA PHE A 165 -9.80 11.53 0.58
C PHE A 165 -10.12 10.56 1.71
N ASP A 166 -9.31 9.50 1.80
CA ASP A 166 -9.27 8.68 3.01
C ASP A 166 -9.03 9.54 4.25
N ALA A 167 -9.62 9.14 5.39
CA ALA A 167 -9.56 9.92 6.63
C ALA A 167 -8.13 10.07 7.19
N GLY A 168 -7.20 9.18 6.80
CA GLY A 168 -5.78 9.27 7.10
C GLY A 168 -4.95 10.06 6.10
N ASN A 169 -5.58 10.64 5.06
CA ASN A 169 -4.91 11.35 3.97
C ASN A 169 -5.47 12.77 3.77
N SER A 170 -4.82 13.55 2.90
CA SER A 170 -5.24 14.92 2.56
C SER A 170 -4.86 15.28 1.12
N LEU A 171 -5.50 16.31 0.57
CA LEU A 171 -5.10 16.90 -0.72
C LEU A 171 -3.62 17.28 -0.72
N THR A 172 -3.13 17.97 0.31
CA THR A 172 -1.73 18.40 0.38
C THR A 172 -0.75 17.24 0.37
N ASN A 173 -1.03 16.17 1.14
CA ASN A 173 -0.18 14.98 1.15
C ASN A 173 -0.21 14.28 -0.23
N SER A 174 -1.39 14.20 -0.84
CA SER A 174 -1.57 13.57 -2.15
C SER A 174 -0.82 14.31 -3.25
N LEU A 175 -0.96 15.65 -3.33
CA LEU A 175 -0.24 16.47 -4.29
C LEU A 175 1.28 16.43 -4.06
N TYR A 176 1.73 16.41 -2.81
CA TYR A 176 3.14 16.26 -2.48
C TYR A 176 3.70 14.90 -2.94
N TRP A 177 2.97 13.82 -2.66
CA TRP A 177 3.36 12.48 -3.10
C TRP A 177 3.50 12.41 -4.62
N VAL A 178 2.47 12.85 -5.36
CA VAL A 178 2.45 12.83 -6.82
C VAL A 178 3.58 13.67 -7.41
N ALA A 179 3.76 14.91 -6.94
CA ALA A 179 4.78 15.82 -7.46
C ALA A 179 6.22 15.40 -7.17
N THR A 180 6.44 14.46 -6.24
CA THR A 180 7.77 13.97 -5.88
C THR A 180 8.13 12.65 -6.55
N ARG A 181 7.22 12.05 -7.33
CA ARG A 181 7.54 10.85 -8.10
C ARG A 181 8.49 11.21 -9.27
N PRO A 182 9.47 10.34 -9.61
CA PRO A 182 10.33 10.57 -10.76
C PRO A 182 9.50 10.72 -12.05
N GLN A 183 9.81 11.70 -12.89
CA GLN A 183 9.09 11.85 -14.16
C GLN A 183 9.52 10.77 -15.16
N ALA A 184 8.65 10.49 -16.13
CA ALA A 184 8.98 9.62 -17.25
C ALA A 184 10.14 10.22 -18.07
N GLY A 185 11.37 9.74 -17.82
CA GLY A 185 12.59 10.19 -18.50
C GLY A 185 13.78 10.50 -17.60
N ASP A 186 13.59 10.59 -16.28
CA ASP A 186 14.65 11.00 -15.34
C ASP A 186 15.68 9.88 -15.00
N GLY A 187 15.70 8.78 -15.76
CA GLY A 187 16.43 7.57 -15.41
C GLY A 187 17.01 6.75 -16.56
N GLU A 188 17.33 7.38 -17.71
CA GLU A 188 18.21 6.79 -18.73
C GLU A 188 19.64 7.34 -18.65
#